data_AF-A0A2U1P778-F1
#
_entry.id   AF-A0A2U1P778-F1
#
_cell.length_a   1.000
_cell.length_b   1.000
_cell.length_c   1.000
_cell.angle_alpha   90.00
_cell.angle_beta   90.00
_cell.angle_gamma   90.00
#
_symmetry.space_group_name_H-M   'P 1'
#
loop_
_entity.id
_entity.type
_entity.pdbx_description
1 polymer ?
#
loop_
_entity_poly.entity_id
_entity_poly.type
_entity_poly.pdbx_seq_one_letter_code
_entity_poly.pdbx_strand_id
1 'polypeptide(L)'
;MSSLPFEPFREWFATEIWLVSLDEANRSITYKVCDGYLLKAYKSFKEHLRFDGKGDNDCTFTLTLEYEKMNEDVPDPDSVFEAVQSIIKYAETHIVESAQDK
;
A
#
# COMPACT_ATOMS: atom_id res chain seq x y z
N MET A 1 1.83 -3.55 34.22
CA MET A 1 1.37 -2.69 33.11
C MET A 1 2.62 -2.07 32.51
N SER A 2 3.36 -2.85 31.72
CA SER A 2 4.61 -2.39 31.10
C SER A 2 4.23 -1.91 29.72
N SER A 3 4.11 -0.59 29.57
CA SER A 3 4.09 0.06 28.27
C SER A 3 5.38 -0.31 27.56
N LEU A 4 5.27 -1.18 26.56
CA LEU A 4 6.38 -1.47 25.66
C LEU A 4 6.83 -0.13 25.05
N PRO A 5 8.14 0.19 25.05
CA PRO A 5 8.64 1.38 24.39
C PRO A 5 8.34 1.25 22.90
N PHE A 6 7.43 2.09 22.47
CA PHE A 6 7.00 2.29 21.10
C PHE A 6 8.22 2.36 20.17
N GLU A 7 8.30 1.41 19.25
CA GLU A 7 9.49 1.13 18.44
C GLU A 7 9.98 2.34 17.60
N PRO A 8 11.31 2.53 17.46
CA PRO A 8 11.92 3.65 16.73
C PRO A 8 11.71 3.61 15.20
N PHE A 9 11.03 2.59 14.68
CA PHE A 9 10.73 2.45 13.26
C PHE A 9 9.63 3.43 12.78
N ARG A 10 8.74 3.84 13.70
CA ARG A 10 7.61 4.74 13.37
C ARG A 10 8.06 6.17 13.06
N GLU A 11 9.22 6.59 13.55
CA GLU A 11 9.75 7.93 13.31
C GLU A 11 10.42 8.10 11.93
N TRP A 12 10.74 7.00 11.23
CA TRP A 12 11.39 7.04 9.90
C TRP A 12 10.41 6.95 8.71
N PHE A 13 9.18 6.51 8.95
CA PHE A 13 8.09 6.51 7.97
C PHE A 13 6.77 6.88 8.64
N ALA A 14 6.70 8.06 9.28
CA ALA A 14 5.44 8.58 9.82
C ALA A 14 4.54 9.03 8.66
N THR A 15 4.04 8.08 7.88
CA THR A 15 2.91 8.26 6.97
C THR A 15 1.71 7.67 7.69
N GLU A 16 0.87 8.52 8.27
CA GLU A 16 -0.36 8.05 8.90
C GLU A 16 -1.32 7.60 7.80
N ILE A 17 -1.56 6.29 7.71
CA ILE A 17 -2.54 5.72 6.79
C ILE A 17 -3.79 5.29 7.55
N TRP A 18 -4.95 5.54 6.96
CA TRP A 18 -6.25 5.11 7.46
C TRP A 18 -6.85 4.11 6.48
N LEU A 19 -7.27 2.96 7.00
CA LEU A 19 -8.11 2.03 6.27
C LEU A 19 -9.48 2.70 6.04
N VAL A 20 -9.81 2.97 4.78
CA VAL A 20 -11.11 3.55 4.40
C VAL A 20 -12.14 2.46 4.20
N SER A 21 -11.76 1.39 3.51
CA SER A 21 -12.63 0.26 3.27
C SER A 21 -11.82 -1.03 3.14
N LEU A 22 -12.38 -2.10 3.68
CA LEU A 22 -11.90 -3.47 3.52
C LEU A 22 -13.07 -4.28 2.98
N ASP A 23 -12.95 -4.72 1.73
CA ASP A 23 -13.94 -5.55 1.07
C ASP A 23 -13.32 -6.92 0.83
N GLU A 24 -13.56 -7.85 1.76
CA GLU A 24 -12.99 -9.20 1.72
C GLU A 24 -13.55 -10.02 0.55
N ALA A 25 -14.83 -9.83 0.21
CA ALA A 25 -15.50 -10.52 -0.88
C ALA A 25 -14.90 -10.16 -2.25
N ASN A 26 -14.62 -8.87 -2.48
CA ASN A 26 -13.96 -8.40 -3.69
C ASN A 26 -12.43 -8.36 -3.58
N ARG A 27 -11.86 -8.83 -2.45
CA ARG A 27 -10.42 -8.77 -2.13
C ARG A 27 -9.84 -7.39 -2.45
N SER A 28 -10.56 -6.36 -2.03
CA SER A 28 -10.19 -4.97 -2.26
C SER A 28 -10.00 -4.24 -0.95
N ILE A 29 -8.94 -3.44 -0.90
CA ILE A 29 -8.58 -2.65 0.26
C ILE A 29 -8.34 -1.22 -0.20
N THR A 30 -8.95 -0.27 0.47
CA THR A 30 -8.69 1.15 0.23
C THR A 30 -8.04 1.77 1.45
N TYR A 31 -6.91 2.42 1.23
CA TYR A 31 -6.21 3.23 2.21
C TYR A 31 -6.26 4.70 1.81
N LYS A 32 -6.22 5.55 2.82
CA LYS A 32 -6.04 7.00 2.65
C LYS A 32 -4.85 7.43 3.48
N VAL A 33 -3.96 8.20 2.87
CA VAL A 33 -2.88 8.87 3.59
C VAL A 33 -3.45 10.12 4.24
N CYS A 34 -3.24 10.24 5.55
CA CYS A 34 -3.71 11.35 6.39
C CYS A 34 -2.58 12.21 6.95
N ASP A 35 -1.36 11.67 7.05
CA ASP A 35 -0.15 12.43 7.37
C ASP A 35 1.07 11.83 6.67
N GLY A 36 2.17 12.56 6.60
CA GLY A 36 3.46 12.07 6.07
C GLY A 36 3.99 12.80 4.85
N TYR A 37 5.08 12.29 4.30
CA TYR A 37 5.82 12.94 3.22
C TYR A 37 5.00 13.09 1.94
N LEU A 38 4.11 12.14 1.64
CA LEU A 38 3.24 12.21 0.47
C LEU A 38 2.31 13.43 0.52
N LEU A 39 1.79 13.79 1.70
CA LEU A 39 0.90 14.96 1.83
C LEU A 39 1.61 16.31 1.73
N LYS A 40 2.95 16.32 1.69
CA LYS A 40 3.73 17.54 1.38
C LYS A 40 3.72 17.85 -0.12
N ALA A 41 3.56 16.84 -0.96
CA ALA A 41 3.52 16.98 -2.41
C ALA A 41 2.07 16.91 -2.95
N TYR A 42 1.20 16.14 -2.30
CA TYR A 42 -0.18 15.90 -2.71
C TYR A 42 -1.15 16.40 -1.62
N LYS A 43 -2.20 17.13 -1.98
CA LYS A 43 -3.23 17.59 -1.02
C LYS A 43 -4.04 16.43 -0.46
N SER A 44 -4.27 15.41 -1.26
CA SER A 44 -4.92 14.18 -0.85
C SER A 44 -4.30 13.01 -1.60
N PHE A 45 -4.16 11.89 -0.91
CA PHE A 45 -3.64 10.67 -1.50
C PHE A 45 -4.43 9.47 -0.97
N LYS A 46 -4.97 8.67 -1.87
CA LYS A 46 -5.73 7.45 -1.59
C LYS A 46 -5.23 6.34 -2.50
N GLU A 47 -5.20 5.14 -1.95
CA GLU A 47 -4.66 3.97 -2.60
C GLU A 47 -5.72 2.88 -2.57
N HIS A 48 -6.13 2.43 -3.75
CA HIS A 48 -7.08 1.34 -3.92
C HIS A 48 -6.32 0.13 -4.43
N LEU A 49 -6.24 -0.90 -3.59
CA LEU A 49 -5.64 -2.17 -3.90
C LEU A 49 -6.77 -3.15 -4.20
N ARG A 50 -6.67 -3.90 -5.28
CA ARG A 50 -7.60 -4.96 -5.64
C ARG A 50 -6.85 -6.17 -6.14
N PHE A 51 -7.22 -7.33 -5.62
CA PHE A 51 -6.63 -8.62 -6.00
C PHE A 51 -7.71 -9.48 -6.66
N ASP A 52 -7.64 -9.67 -7.97
CA ASP A 52 -8.58 -10.47 -8.74
C ASP A 52 -7.95 -11.82 -9.08
N GLY A 53 -8.45 -12.91 -8.49
CA GLY A 53 -7.98 -14.26 -8.83
C GLY A 53 -8.71 -14.77 -10.07
N LYS A 54 -8.02 -14.86 -11.22
CA LYS A 54 -8.58 -15.37 -12.48
C LYS A 54 -8.31 -16.86 -12.72
N GLY A 55 -7.85 -17.59 -11.71
CA GLY A 55 -7.64 -19.05 -11.76
C GLY A 55 -6.84 -19.59 -10.58
N ASP A 56 -6.48 -20.86 -10.63
CA ASP A 56 -5.76 -21.60 -9.57
C ASP A 56 -4.41 -20.94 -9.21
N ASN A 57 -3.75 -20.31 -10.18
CA ASN A 57 -2.42 -19.70 -10.04
C ASN A 57 -2.27 -18.29 -10.65
N ASP A 58 -3.35 -17.67 -11.14
CA ASP A 58 -3.29 -16.33 -11.75
C ASP A 58 -4.02 -15.31 -10.85
N CYS A 59 -3.25 -14.38 -10.30
CA CYS A 59 -3.75 -13.29 -9.48
C CYS A 59 -3.39 -11.96 -10.17
N THR A 60 -4.40 -11.24 -10.63
CA THR A 60 -4.24 -9.89 -11.16
C THR A 60 -4.29 -8.90 -9.99
N PHE A 61 -3.16 -8.29 -9.67
CA PHE A 61 -3.11 -7.16 -8.76
C PHE A 61 -3.37 -5.85 -9.52
N THR A 62 -4.34 -5.07 -9.05
CA THR A 62 -4.64 -3.73 -9.55
C THR A 62 -4.44 -2.72 -8.43
N LEU A 63 -3.49 -1.80 -8.62
CA LEU A 63 -3.30 -0.62 -7.78
C LEU A 63 -3.86 0.60 -8.52
N THR A 64 -4.75 1.33 -7.87
CA THR A 64 -5.23 2.63 -8.35
C THR A 64 -4.89 3.69 -7.32
N LEU A 65 -4.14 4.70 -7.75
CA LEU A 65 -3.75 5.85 -6.92
C LEU A 65 -4.67 7.02 -7.26
N GLU A 66 -5.47 7.44 -6.30
CA GLU A 66 -6.30 8.65 -6.38
C GLU A 66 -5.63 9.76 -5.60
N TYR A 67 -5.11 10.77 -6.29
CA TYR A 67 -4.35 11.84 -5.66
C TYR A 67 -4.69 13.20 -6.25
N GLU A 68 -4.51 14.24 -5.43
CA GLU A 68 -4.63 15.63 -5.85
C GLU A 68 -3.26 16.30 -5.68
N LYS A 69 -2.64 16.71 -6.78
CA LYS A 69 -1.35 17.41 -6.76
C LYS A 69 -1.49 18.76 -6.05
N MET A 70 -0.48 19.14 -5.28
CA MET A 70 -0.50 20.46 -4.63
C MET A 70 -0.31 21.60 -5.65
N ASN A 71 0.50 21.37 -6.68
CA ASN A 71 0.71 22.24 -7.84
C ASN A 71 0.97 21.38 -9.10
N GLU A 72 0.84 21.96 -10.31
CA GLU A 72 1.08 21.24 -11.58
C GLU A 72 2.54 20.77 -11.76
N ASP A 73 3.49 21.42 -11.07
CA ASP A 73 4.93 21.06 -11.08
C ASP A 73 5.23 19.76 -10.30
N VAL A 74 4.26 19.28 -9.51
CA VAL A 74 4.44 18.03 -8.75
C VAL A 74 4.44 16.85 -9.73
N PRO A 75 5.49 16.02 -9.74
CA PRO A 75 5.54 14.84 -10.60
C PRO A 75 4.44 13.85 -10.22
N ASP A 76 4.08 12.95 -11.13
CA ASP A 76 3.17 11.86 -10.83
C ASP A 76 3.81 10.87 -9.83
N PRO A 77 3.02 10.13 -9.02
CA PRO A 77 3.52 9.24 -7.98
C PRO A 77 4.07 7.92 -8.55
N ASP A 78 4.90 7.99 -9.59
CA ASP A 78 5.49 6.82 -10.25
C ASP A 78 6.38 6.03 -9.28
N SER A 79 7.11 6.72 -8.40
CA SER A 79 7.91 6.10 -7.34
C SER A 79 7.06 5.26 -6.36
N VAL A 80 5.77 5.56 -6.19
CA VAL A 80 4.87 4.74 -5.37
C VAL A 80 4.55 3.44 -6.09
N PHE A 81 4.32 3.48 -7.41
CA PHE A 81 4.16 2.26 -8.21
C PHE A 81 5.41 1.39 -8.15
N GLU A 82 6.61 1.96 -8.28
CA GLU A 82 7.87 1.21 -8.17
C GLU A 82 8.05 0.55 -6.79
N ALA A 83 7.71 1.28 -5.71
CA ALA A 83 7.75 0.76 -4.36
C ALA A 83 6.78 -0.42 -4.19
N VAL A 84 5.53 -0.28 -4.64
CA VAL A 84 4.53 -1.36 -4.57
C VAL A 84 4.94 -2.56 -5.42
N GLN A 85 5.47 -2.34 -6.63
CA GLN A 85 6.01 -3.43 -7.45
C GLN A 85 7.17 -4.15 -6.76
N SER A 86 8.04 -3.42 -6.07
CA SER A 86 9.15 -4.03 -5.31
C SER A 86 8.65 -4.86 -4.14
N ILE A 87 7.62 -4.38 -3.42
CA ILE A 87 6.96 -5.13 -2.35
C ILE A 87 6.29 -6.39 -2.91
N ILE A 88 5.60 -6.30 -4.05
CA ILE A 88 4.95 -7.46 -4.68
C ILE A 88 6.00 -8.48 -5.10
N LYS A 89 7.07 -8.09 -5.78
CA LYS A 89 8.16 -9.02 -6.14
C LYS A 89 8.79 -9.67 -4.93
N TYR A 90 8.99 -8.90 -3.86
CA TYR A 90 9.48 -9.42 -2.59
C TYR A 90 8.50 -10.45 -2.00
N ALA A 91 7.21 -10.13 -1.97
CA ALA A 91 6.14 -11.00 -1.53
C ALA A 91 6.01 -12.27 -2.39
N GLU A 92 6.04 -12.17 -3.72
CA GLU A 92 6.06 -13.32 -4.63
C GLU A 92 7.26 -14.23 -4.36
N THR A 93 8.44 -13.65 -4.15
CA THR A 93 9.67 -14.41 -3.88
C THR A 93 9.64 -15.12 -2.52
N HIS A 94 9.02 -14.52 -1.49
CA HIS A 94 9.11 -15.01 -0.10
C HIS A 94 7.83 -15.69 0.41
N ILE A 95 6.65 -15.37 -0.13
CA ILE A 95 5.35 -15.87 0.34
C ILE A 95 4.94 -17.15 -0.41
N VAL A 96 5.35 -17.31 -1.68
CA VAL A 96 5.10 -18.53 -2.48
C VAL A 96 5.85 -19.76 -1.91
N GLU A 97 6.89 -19.57 -1.10
CA GLU A 97 7.60 -20.68 -0.42
C GLU A 97 6.82 -21.31 0.75
N SER A 98 5.72 -20.70 1.23
CA SER A 98 4.96 -21.23 2.38
C SER A 98 3.69 -22.02 2.03
N ALA A 99 3.40 -22.24 0.74
CA ALA A 99 2.24 -23.03 0.28
C ALA A 99 2.57 -24.48 -0.12
N GLN A 100 3.71 -25.03 0.33
CA GLN A 100 4.09 -26.44 0.10
C GLN A 100 4.20 -27.29 1.39
N ASP A 101 3.69 -26.84 2.54
CA ASP A 101 3.54 -27.73 3.71
C ASP A 101 2.21 -27.50 4.44
N LYS A 102 1.15 -28.17 3.95
CA LYS A 102 0.30 -29.05 4.77
C LYS A 102 -0.71 -29.84 3.96
#